data_AF-A0A8H4V206-F1
#
_entry.id   AF-A0A8H4V206-F1
#
_cell.length_a   1.000
_cell.length_b   1.000
_cell.length_c   1.000
_cell.angle_alpha   90.00
_cell.angle_beta   90.00
_cell.angle_gamma   90.00
#
_symmetry.space_group_name_H-M   'P 1'
#
loop_
_entity.id
_entity.type
_entity.pdbx_description
1 polymer ?
#
loop_
_entity_poly.entity_id
_entity_poly.type
_entity_poly.pdbx_seq_one_letter_code
_entity_poly.pdbx_strand_id
1 'polypeptide(L)'
;MRRAELTGGQELATICDQAKVDAELCTSEEIGSFILAANATEASKSPILSKAINLKDPAAINYPVKKTGFYCVSTYAFSGHDYQGVVEFRNAYGELPAAQIAKLPFYGGLTIVYAVFGVFWAFLYVQNRHDILPVQNYITAILIFLVVEEAMTWGFYEDYQNNHGSNAFAKVLMIIVAILNAGRNAFSFFLLLIVCMGYGVVKPSLGRTMIWVRVLAITHFVFSMIYGIASLTITPDSAGPLVLLVILPLAATLTAFYVWTLNSLNMTMKDLVDRKQKTKAMMYK
;
A
#
# COMPACT_ATOMS: atom_id res chain seq x y z
N MET A 1 -0.25 -22.23 11.28
CA MET A 1 0.17 -23.64 11.43
C MET A 1 1.68 -23.65 11.54
N ARG A 2 2.25 -24.18 12.63
CA ARG A 2 3.70 -24.34 12.74
C ARG A 2 4.04 -25.64 12.02
N ARG A 3 4.90 -25.61 10.99
CA ARG A 3 5.45 -26.84 10.40
C ARG A 3 6.22 -27.56 11.50
N ALA A 4 5.75 -28.73 11.91
CA ALA A 4 6.55 -29.63 12.71
C ALA A 4 7.49 -30.36 11.74
N GLU A 5 8.76 -29.98 11.72
CA GLU A 5 9.80 -30.77 11.07
C GLU A 5 10.15 -31.93 12.00
N LEU A 6 9.76 -33.15 11.64
CA LEU A 6 10.39 -34.36 12.13
C LEU A 6 11.48 -34.77 11.15
N THR A 7 12.64 -35.10 11.70
CA THR A 7 13.82 -35.60 11.01
C THR A 7 13.46 -36.80 10.14
N GLY A 8 13.38 -36.58 8.82
CA GLY A 8 13.19 -37.64 7.85
C GLY A 8 12.16 -37.32 6.75
N GLY A 9 12.42 -36.28 5.95
CA GLY A 9 12.07 -36.19 4.52
C GLY A 9 10.66 -36.47 4.01
N GLN A 10 9.67 -36.80 4.84
CA GLN A 10 8.29 -36.99 4.44
C GLN A 10 7.49 -35.74 4.78
N GLU A 11 6.99 -35.05 3.76
CA GLU A 11 5.92 -34.07 3.94
C GLU A 11 4.83 -34.73 4.79
N LEU A 12 4.48 -34.11 5.93
CA LEU A 12 3.27 -34.50 6.65
C LEU A 12 2.11 -34.29 5.69
N ALA A 13 1.57 -35.37 5.13
CA ALA A 13 0.25 -35.37 4.53
C ALA A 13 -0.72 -34.98 5.66
N THR A 14 -1.15 -33.73 5.67
CA THR A 14 -1.98 -33.10 6.71
C THR A 14 -3.44 -33.54 6.64
N ILE A 15 -3.74 -34.55 5.83
CA ILE A 15 -5.08 -34.98 5.43
C ILE A 15 -5.31 -36.40 5.96
N CYS A 16 -6.49 -36.65 6.52
CA CYS A 16 -6.91 -37.97 6.94
C CYS A 16 -7.34 -38.79 5.71
N ASP A 17 -6.59 -39.85 5.41
CA ASP A 17 -6.89 -40.87 4.42
C ASP A 17 -7.00 -42.26 5.08
N GLN A 18 -7.34 -43.28 4.30
CA GLN A 18 -7.50 -44.64 4.84
C GLN A 18 -6.20 -45.17 5.49
N ALA A 19 -5.03 -44.85 4.93
CA ALA A 19 -3.75 -45.28 5.49
C ALA A 19 -3.44 -44.59 6.83
N LYS A 20 -3.94 -43.36 7.05
CA LYS A 20 -3.83 -42.65 8.33
C LYS A 20 -4.82 -43.16 9.38
N VAL A 21 -6.00 -43.63 8.96
CA VAL A 21 -6.93 -44.34 9.84
C VAL A 21 -6.32 -45.67 10.30
N ASP A 22 -5.74 -46.43 9.38
CA ASP A 22 -5.08 -47.71 9.69
C ASP A 22 -3.82 -47.51 10.58
N ALA A 23 -3.20 -46.32 10.52
CA ALA A 23 -2.09 -45.92 11.38
C ALA A 23 -2.53 -45.25 12.70
N GLU A 24 -3.83 -45.26 13.02
CA GLU A 24 -4.42 -44.68 14.24
C GLU A 24 -4.16 -43.17 14.42
N LEU A 25 -3.94 -42.44 13.32
CA LEU A 25 -3.69 -40.99 13.34
C LEU A 25 -4.97 -40.16 13.21
N CYS A 26 -6.06 -40.75 12.74
CA CYS A 26 -7.39 -40.15 12.66
C CYS A 26 -8.47 -41.25 12.64
N THR A 27 -9.73 -40.86 12.83
CA THR A 27 -10.87 -41.79 12.82
C THR A 27 -11.49 -41.95 11.44
N SER A 28 -12.22 -43.05 11.20
CA SER A 28 -12.92 -43.30 9.93
C SER A 28 -13.97 -42.21 9.58
N GLU A 29 -14.48 -41.50 10.58
CA GLU A 29 -15.43 -40.38 10.40
C GLU A 29 -14.74 -39.08 9.94
N GLU A 30 -13.43 -38.97 10.18
CA GLU A 30 -12.62 -37.80 9.84
C GLU A 30 -11.94 -37.92 8.47
N ILE A 31 -12.18 -39.01 7.73
CA ILE A 31 -11.66 -39.20 6.38
C ILE A 31 -12.04 -38.00 5.53
N GLY A 32 -11.06 -37.41 4.85
CA GLY A 32 -11.25 -36.22 4.05
C GLY A 32 -11.10 -34.90 4.82
N SER A 33 -10.86 -34.92 6.13
CA SER A 33 -10.59 -33.73 6.93
C SER A 33 -9.08 -33.51 7.16
N PHE A 34 -8.70 -32.31 7.61
CA PHE A 34 -7.34 -32.04 8.06
C PHE A 34 -7.10 -32.63 9.44
N ILE A 35 -5.96 -33.33 9.61
CA ILE A 35 -5.51 -33.86 10.89
C ILE A 35 -5.05 -32.71 11.78
N LEU A 36 -5.66 -32.60 12.95
CA LEU A 36 -5.32 -31.59 13.96
C LEU A 36 -4.47 -32.23 15.07
N ALA A 37 -3.61 -31.44 15.72
CA ALA A 37 -2.94 -31.90 16.92
C ALA A 37 -3.96 -32.14 18.05
N ALA A 38 -3.71 -33.11 18.93
CA ALA A 38 -4.66 -33.55 19.97
C ALA A 38 -5.25 -32.42 20.83
N ASN A 39 -4.49 -31.34 21.09
CA ASN A 39 -4.93 -30.18 21.88
C ASN A 39 -5.09 -28.90 21.02
N ALA A 40 -5.21 -29.02 19.70
CA ALA A 40 -5.22 -27.86 18.80
C ALA A 40 -6.41 -26.93 19.05
N THR A 41 -7.60 -27.49 19.32
CA THR A 41 -8.82 -26.75 19.62
C THR A 41 -8.77 -26.02 20.96
N GLU A 42 -8.15 -26.61 21.98
CA GLU A 42 -7.97 -25.99 23.30
C GLU A 42 -6.85 -24.95 23.32
N ALA A 43 -5.75 -25.21 22.61
CA ALA A 43 -4.62 -24.29 22.51
C ALA A 43 -4.93 -23.09 21.60
N SER A 44 -5.90 -23.23 20.69
CA SER A 44 -6.27 -22.16 19.76
C SER A 44 -7.14 -21.10 20.44
N LYS A 45 -6.81 -19.82 20.21
CA LYS A 45 -7.60 -18.69 20.71
C LYS A 45 -8.96 -18.54 20.01
N SER A 46 -9.11 -19.19 18.85
CA SER A 46 -10.31 -19.20 17.99
C SER A 46 -10.68 -20.64 17.63
N PRO A 47 -11.96 -20.96 17.39
CA PRO A 47 -12.36 -22.32 17.01
C PRO A 47 -11.63 -22.77 15.74
N ILE A 48 -11.25 -24.04 15.68
CA ILE A 48 -10.72 -24.64 14.44
C ILE A 48 -11.84 -25.51 13.88
N LEU A 49 -12.17 -25.32 12.60
CA LEU A 49 -13.15 -26.14 11.92
C LEU A 49 -12.47 -26.89 10.78
N SER A 50 -12.52 -28.22 10.85
CA SER A 50 -12.01 -29.13 9.82
C SER A 50 -13.17 -30.05 9.44
N LYS A 51 -13.59 -30.04 8.17
CA LYS A 51 -14.74 -30.82 7.71
C LYS A 51 -14.56 -31.23 6.25
N ALA A 52 -14.88 -32.48 5.95
CA ALA A 52 -15.01 -32.95 4.57
C ALA A 52 -16.34 -32.48 3.99
N ILE A 53 -16.32 -31.92 2.77
CA ILE A 53 -17.51 -31.44 2.07
C ILE A 53 -17.69 -32.27 0.80
N ASN A 54 -18.90 -32.82 0.63
CA ASN A 54 -19.26 -33.48 -0.61
C ASN A 54 -19.76 -32.43 -1.62
N LEU A 55 -19.09 -32.31 -2.76
CA LEU A 55 -19.45 -31.33 -3.79
C LEU A 55 -20.81 -31.60 -4.46
N LYS A 56 -21.38 -32.82 -4.32
CA LYS A 56 -22.73 -33.12 -4.82
C LYS A 56 -23.84 -32.52 -3.94
N ASP A 57 -23.55 -32.26 -2.67
CA ASP A 57 -24.46 -31.62 -1.71
C ASP A 57 -23.66 -30.64 -0.83
N PRO A 58 -23.29 -29.47 -1.38
CA PRO A 58 -22.40 -28.54 -0.69
C PRO A 58 -23.13 -27.83 0.45
N ALA A 59 -22.85 -28.25 1.69
CA ALA A 59 -23.34 -27.55 2.88
C ALA A 59 -22.64 -26.19 3.05
N ALA A 60 -23.42 -25.12 3.22
CA ALA A 60 -22.89 -23.81 3.58
C ALA A 60 -22.33 -23.85 5.01
N ILE A 61 -21.04 -23.54 5.15
CA ILE A 61 -20.35 -23.54 6.45
C ILE A 61 -20.30 -22.11 6.98
N ASN A 62 -21.02 -21.86 8.07
CA ASN A 62 -20.95 -20.60 8.81
C ASN A 62 -19.97 -20.74 9.97
N TYR A 63 -18.83 -20.06 9.87
CA TYR A 63 -17.84 -20.01 10.93
C TYR A 63 -18.00 -18.71 11.75
N PRO A 64 -18.40 -18.78 13.03
CA PRO A 64 -18.63 -17.59 13.84
C PRO A 64 -17.31 -16.96 14.29
N VAL A 65 -17.02 -15.75 13.80
CA VAL A 65 -15.85 -14.95 14.20
C VAL A 65 -16.19 -14.15 15.45
N LYS A 66 -15.76 -14.63 16.62
CA LYS A 66 -15.99 -13.95 17.92
C LYS A 66 -14.88 -12.98 18.33
N LYS A 67 -13.69 -13.11 17.73
CA LYS A 67 -12.51 -12.31 18.07
C LYS A 67 -11.90 -11.74 16.81
N THR A 68 -11.42 -10.50 16.86
CA THR A 68 -10.72 -9.90 15.73
C THR A 68 -9.37 -10.57 15.52
N GLY A 69 -9.05 -10.92 14.28
CA GLY A 69 -7.79 -11.58 13.94
C GLY A 69 -7.73 -11.99 12.47
N PHE A 70 -6.61 -12.61 12.10
CA PHE A 70 -6.45 -13.20 10.78
C PHE A 70 -6.98 -14.64 10.81
N TYR A 71 -7.91 -14.91 9.90
CA TYR A 71 -8.47 -16.24 9.67
C TYR A 71 -8.00 -16.74 8.31
N CYS A 72 -7.67 -18.02 8.23
CA CYS A 72 -7.24 -18.67 7.00
C CYS A 72 -8.22 -19.80 6.69
N VAL A 73 -8.60 -19.90 5.42
CA VAL A 73 -9.36 -21.03 4.90
C VAL A 73 -8.45 -21.78 3.96
N SER A 74 -8.27 -23.07 4.23
CA SER A 74 -7.53 -23.98 3.38
C SER A 74 -8.49 -25.05 2.88
N THR A 75 -8.41 -25.38 1.60
CA THR A 75 -9.21 -26.43 0.98
C THR A 75 -8.30 -27.29 0.12
N TYR A 76 -8.66 -28.54 -0.06
CA TYR A 76 -7.92 -29.46 -0.92
C TYR A 76 -8.89 -30.43 -1.60
N ALA A 77 -8.53 -30.91 -2.80
CA ALA A 77 -9.33 -31.86 -3.56
C ALA A 77 -9.02 -33.30 -3.13
N PHE A 78 -9.82 -33.89 -2.22
CA PHE A 78 -9.64 -35.29 -1.84
C PHE A 78 -9.82 -36.27 -3.02
N SER A 79 -10.73 -35.97 -3.94
CA SER A 79 -10.99 -36.78 -5.13
C SER A 79 -10.03 -36.52 -6.30
N GLY A 80 -9.12 -35.54 -6.17
CA GLY A 80 -8.20 -35.14 -7.24
C GLY A 80 -8.86 -34.42 -8.43
N HIS A 81 -10.14 -34.04 -8.31
CA HIS A 81 -10.84 -33.24 -9.32
C HIS A 81 -10.73 -31.74 -9.03
N ASP A 82 -10.62 -30.94 -10.09
CA ASP A 82 -10.70 -29.49 -9.98
C ASP A 82 -12.06 -29.05 -9.43
N TYR A 83 -12.04 -28.09 -8.51
CA TYR A 83 -13.25 -27.52 -7.91
C TYR A 83 -13.12 -26.01 -7.77
N GLN A 84 -14.26 -25.34 -7.70
CA GLN A 84 -14.34 -23.91 -7.41
C GLN A 84 -15.05 -23.73 -6.06
N GLY A 85 -14.37 -23.05 -5.14
CA GLY A 85 -14.93 -22.64 -3.85
C GLY A 85 -15.04 -21.13 -3.78
N VAL A 86 -16.10 -20.64 -3.13
CA VAL A 86 -16.26 -19.22 -2.80
C VAL A 86 -16.23 -19.09 -1.28
N VAL A 87 -15.36 -18.22 -0.77
CA VAL A 87 -15.25 -17.90 0.65
C VAL A 87 -15.59 -16.42 0.80
N GLU A 88 -16.58 -16.13 1.64
CA GLU A 88 -17.00 -14.77 1.95
C GLU A 88 -16.57 -14.41 3.37
N PHE A 89 -15.85 -13.30 3.53
CA PHE A 89 -15.45 -12.77 4.83
C PHE A 89 -16.27 -11.51 5.12
N ARG A 90 -17.28 -11.63 5.98
CA ARG A 90 -18.07 -10.47 6.42
C ARG A 90 -17.58 -9.96 7.78
N ASN A 91 -17.30 -8.67 7.86
CA ASN A 91 -17.02 -7.98 9.11
C ASN A 91 -18.29 -7.25 9.56
N ALA A 92 -18.47 -7.09 10.88
CA ALA A 92 -19.60 -6.32 11.44
C ALA A 92 -19.57 -4.84 11.02
N TYR A 93 -18.40 -4.34 10.65
CA TYR A 93 -18.17 -2.95 10.26
C TYR A 93 -18.19 -2.72 8.74
N GLY A 94 -18.35 -3.77 7.91
CA GLY A 94 -18.36 -3.67 6.45
C GLY A 94 -17.63 -4.82 5.73
N GLU A 95 -17.38 -4.66 4.43
CA GLU A 95 -16.74 -5.66 3.55
C GLU A 95 -15.20 -5.49 3.47
N LEU A 96 -14.63 -4.57 4.24
CA LEU A 96 -13.21 -4.26 4.18
C LEU A 96 -12.37 -5.40 4.81
N PRO A 97 -11.34 -5.92 4.11
CA PRO A 97 -10.50 -6.98 4.65
C PRO A 97 -9.79 -6.56 5.95
N ALA A 98 -9.61 -7.51 6.87
CA ALA A 98 -8.98 -7.24 8.17
C ALA A 98 -7.57 -6.63 8.06
N ALA A 99 -6.81 -6.96 7.00
CA ALA A 99 -5.49 -6.36 6.73
C ALA A 99 -5.54 -4.86 6.39
N GLN A 100 -6.71 -4.35 5.99
CA GLN A 100 -6.89 -3.00 5.48
C GLN A 100 -7.70 -2.10 6.41
N ILE A 101 -8.33 -2.67 7.46
CA ILE A 101 -9.17 -1.91 8.40
C ILE A 101 -8.43 -0.75 9.07
N ALA A 102 -7.15 -0.91 9.38
CA ALA A 102 -6.32 0.13 9.99
C ALA A 102 -6.05 1.32 9.05
N LYS A 103 -6.21 1.15 7.73
CA LYS A 103 -6.00 2.21 6.75
C LYS A 103 -7.10 3.27 6.80
N LEU A 104 -8.32 2.86 7.15
CA LEU A 104 -9.48 3.75 7.18
C LEU A 104 -9.32 4.89 8.21
N PRO A 105 -9.06 4.64 9.51
CA PRO A 105 -8.80 5.72 10.47
C PRO A 105 -7.48 6.46 10.20
N PHE A 106 -6.49 5.78 9.60
CA PHE A 106 -5.22 6.41 9.22
C PHE A 106 -5.40 7.50 8.16
N TYR A 107 -6.02 7.16 7.02
CA TYR A 107 -6.23 8.12 5.92
C TYR A 107 -7.27 9.19 6.29
N GLY A 108 -8.30 8.84 7.06
CA GLY A 108 -9.25 9.82 7.59
C GLY A 108 -8.58 10.84 8.52
N GLY A 109 -7.74 10.36 9.46
CA GLY A 109 -6.96 11.24 10.33
C GLY A 109 -5.96 12.10 9.56
N LEU A 110 -5.27 11.52 8.58
CA LEU A 110 -4.30 12.23 7.74
C LEU A 110 -4.96 13.35 6.91
N THR A 111 -6.17 13.09 6.39
CA THR A 111 -6.99 14.09 5.69
C THR A 111 -7.29 15.30 6.59
N ILE A 112 -7.71 15.05 7.84
CA ILE A 112 -8.00 16.12 8.81
C ILE A 112 -6.73 16.93 9.11
N VAL A 113 -5.61 16.25 9.35
CA VAL A 113 -4.32 16.90 9.63
C VAL A 113 -3.91 17.81 8.47
N TYR A 114 -3.94 17.32 7.24
CA TYR A 114 -3.62 18.14 6.07
C TYR A 114 -4.63 19.27 5.85
N ALA A 115 -5.92 19.07 6.12
CA ALA A 115 -6.93 20.12 6.03
C ALA A 115 -6.65 21.25 7.03
N VAL A 116 -6.30 20.93 8.27
CA VAL A 116 -5.91 21.92 9.29
C VAL A 116 -4.65 22.67 8.86
N PHE A 117 -3.62 21.97 8.37
CA PHE A 117 -2.43 22.61 7.81
C PHE A 117 -2.75 23.49 6.60
N GLY A 118 -3.67 23.07 5.74
CA GLY A 118 -4.12 23.82 4.57
C GLY A 118 -4.84 25.11 4.96
N VAL A 119 -5.72 25.07 5.95
CA VAL A 119 -6.41 26.28 6.47
C VAL A 119 -5.41 27.23 7.12
N PHE A 120 -4.52 26.72 7.97
CA PHE A 120 -3.47 27.52 8.59
C PHE A 120 -2.54 28.16 7.54
N TRP A 121 -2.13 27.39 6.54
CA TRP A 121 -1.32 27.89 5.42
C TRP A 121 -2.05 28.95 4.61
N ALA A 122 -3.34 28.73 4.28
CA ALA A 122 -4.15 29.69 3.55
C ALA A 122 -4.29 31.01 4.29
N PHE A 123 -4.49 30.96 5.61
CA PHE A 123 -4.51 32.16 6.46
C PHE A 123 -3.19 32.94 6.36
N LEU A 124 -2.04 32.26 6.53
CA LEU A 124 -0.71 32.89 6.40
C LEU A 124 -0.44 33.41 4.98
N TYR A 125 -0.89 32.68 3.96
CA TYR A 125 -0.72 33.06 2.55
C TYR A 125 -1.49 34.35 2.22
N VAL A 126 -2.72 34.49 2.74
CA VAL A 126 -3.51 35.72 2.58
C VAL A 126 -2.92 36.88 3.36
N GLN A 127 -2.46 36.64 4.60
CA GLN A 127 -1.87 37.67 5.46
C GLN A 127 -0.58 38.24 4.83
N ASN A 128 0.27 37.38 4.26
CA ASN A 128 1.58 37.75 3.72
C ASN A 128 1.58 37.87 2.19
N ARG A 129 0.42 38.16 1.58
CA ARG A 129 0.22 38.17 0.12
C ARG A 129 1.17 39.06 -0.68
N HIS A 130 1.77 40.06 -0.04
CA HIS A 130 2.65 41.02 -0.68
C HIS A 130 4.08 40.48 -0.88
N ASP A 131 4.51 39.50 -0.09
CA ASP A 131 5.89 38.99 -0.08
C ASP A 131 5.99 37.50 -0.51
N ILE A 132 5.04 37.04 -1.34
CA ILE A 132 4.97 35.63 -1.74
C ILE A 132 6.11 35.25 -2.69
N LEU A 133 6.94 34.32 -2.25
CA LEU A 133 7.98 33.71 -3.07
C LEU A 133 7.36 32.74 -4.09
N PRO A 134 7.88 32.63 -5.32
CA PRO A 134 7.35 31.71 -6.34
C PRO A 134 7.24 30.24 -5.88
N VAL A 135 8.14 29.81 -4.98
CA VAL A 135 8.12 28.47 -4.39
C VAL A 135 6.89 28.21 -3.53
N GLN A 136 6.36 29.23 -2.85
CA GLN A 136 5.17 29.10 -2.01
C GLN A 136 3.92 28.76 -2.83
N ASN A 137 3.85 29.17 -4.11
CA ASN A 137 2.75 28.76 -5.00
C ASN A 137 2.76 27.25 -5.26
N TYR A 138 3.94 26.64 -5.38
CA TYR A 138 4.06 25.19 -5.48
C TYR A 138 3.72 24.49 -4.16
N ILE A 139 4.03 25.11 -3.01
CA ILE A 139 3.64 24.61 -1.68
C ILE A 139 2.11 24.67 -1.51
N THR A 140 1.46 25.76 -1.92
CA THR A 140 -0.01 25.86 -1.89
C THR A 140 -0.64 24.79 -2.79
N ALA A 141 -0.09 24.60 -4.00
CA ALA A 141 -0.58 23.58 -4.93
C ALA A 141 -0.45 22.15 -4.36
N ILE A 142 0.70 21.79 -3.76
CA ILE A 142 0.87 20.45 -3.17
C ILE A 142 -0.02 20.25 -1.94
N LEU A 143 -0.23 21.27 -1.12
CA LEU A 143 -1.09 21.15 0.06
C LEU A 143 -2.55 20.89 -0.33
N ILE A 144 -3.08 21.64 -1.31
CA ILE A 144 -4.43 21.38 -1.83
C ILE A 144 -4.52 19.99 -2.43
N PHE A 145 -3.51 19.61 -3.22
CA PHE A 145 -3.43 18.27 -3.82
C PHE A 145 -3.42 17.15 -2.76
N LEU A 146 -2.65 17.31 -1.69
CA LEU A 146 -2.57 16.35 -0.58
C LEU A 146 -3.91 16.19 0.13
N VAL A 147 -4.59 17.30 0.47
CA VAL A 147 -5.92 17.22 1.11
C VAL A 147 -6.90 16.44 0.23
N VAL A 148 -6.90 16.74 -1.07
CA VAL A 148 -7.80 16.11 -2.04
C VAL A 148 -7.46 14.64 -2.27
N GLU A 149 -6.17 14.29 -2.33
CA GLU A 149 -5.70 12.91 -2.49
C GLU A 149 -5.99 12.04 -1.27
N GLU A 150 -5.73 12.53 -0.07
CA GLU A 150 -6.00 11.79 1.16
C GLU A 150 -7.51 11.63 1.39
N ALA A 151 -8.30 12.66 1.07
CA ALA A 151 -9.77 12.60 1.15
C ALA A 151 -10.35 11.56 0.16
N MET A 152 -9.86 11.53 -1.08
CA MET A 152 -10.26 10.51 -2.05
C MET A 152 -9.82 9.10 -1.64
N THR A 153 -8.61 8.98 -1.08
CA THR A 153 -8.10 7.70 -0.57
C THR A 153 -8.91 7.21 0.61
N TRP A 154 -9.30 8.09 1.53
CA TRP A 154 -10.18 7.74 2.63
C TRP A 154 -11.58 7.32 2.13
N GLY A 155 -12.21 8.12 1.26
CA GLY A 155 -13.50 7.79 0.65
C GLY A 155 -13.50 6.49 -0.14
N PHE A 156 -12.37 6.11 -0.76
CA PHE A 156 -12.19 4.80 -1.38
C PHE A 156 -12.36 3.65 -0.37
N TYR A 157 -11.71 3.77 0.79
CA TYR A 157 -11.74 2.74 1.82
C TYR A 157 -13.08 2.72 2.56
N GLU A 158 -13.68 3.87 2.85
CA GLU A 158 -14.94 3.98 3.58
C GLU A 158 -16.16 3.68 2.70
N ASP A 159 -16.40 4.45 1.64
CA ASP A 159 -17.62 4.31 0.87
C ASP A 159 -17.60 3.07 -0.01
N TYR A 160 -16.49 2.82 -0.70
CA TYR A 160 -16.48 1.79 -1.73
C TYR A 160 -16.10 0.43 -1.18
N GLN A 161 -14.93 0.30 -0.56
CA GLN A 161 -14.49 -1.00 -0.07
C GLN A 161 -15.24 -1.47 1.17
N ASN A 162 -15.60 -0.56 2.09
CA ASN A 162 -16.23 -0.96 3.34
C ASN A 162 -17.77 -1.07 3.22
N ASN A 163 -18.45 -0.12 2.56
CA ASN A 163 -19.92 -0.11 2.53
C ASN A 163 -20.54 -0.81 1.30
N HIS A 164 -19.92 -0.73 0.12
CA HIS A 164 -20.51 -1.24 -1.14
C HIS A 164 -19.78 -2.46 -1.73
N GLY A 165 -18.67 -2.89 -1.11
CA GLY A 165 -17.84 -4.00 -1.59
C GLY A 165 -17.11 -3.72 -2.91
N SER A 166 -16.54 -4.78 -3.50
CA SER A 166 -15.74 -4.68 -4.74
C SER A 166 -16.62 -4.58 -5.99
N ASN A 167 -17.13 -3.37 -6.25
CA ASN A 167 -17.92 -3.06 -7.46
C ASN A 167 -17.06 -2.46 -8.59
N ALA A 168 -17.62 -2.34 -9.80
CA ALA A 168 -16.89 -1.80 -10.96
C ALA A 168 -16.40 -0.35 -10.72
N PHE A 169 -17.19 0.44 -9.98
CA PHE A 169 -16.82 1.80 -9.61
C PHE A 169 -15.62 1.84 -8.65
N ALA A 170 -15.57 0.93 -7.67
CA ALA A 170 -14.43 0.79 -6.75
C ALA A 170 -13.13 0.52 -7.51
N LYS A 171 -13.19 -0.27 -8.60
CA LYS A 171 -12.01 -0.53 -9.46
C LYS A 171 -11.54 0.73 -10.19
N VAL A 172 -12.47 1.55 -10.70
CA VAL A 172 -12.11 2.84 -11.34
C VAL A 172 -11.49 3.78 -10.31
N LEU A 173 -12.10 3.89 -9.14
CA LEU A 173 -11.60 4.76 -8.08
C LEU A 173 -10.24 4.28 -7.54
N MET A 174 -10.01 2.97 -7.47
CA MET A 174 -8.71 2.39 -7.14
C MET A 174 -7.61 2.87 -8.11
N ILE A 175 -7.90 2.89 -9.42
CA ILE A 175 -6.96 3.40 -10.43
C ILE A 175 -6.71 4.89 -10.23
N ILE A 176 -7.75 5.68 -9.96
CA ILE A 176 -7.63 7.12 -9.68
C ILE A 176 -6.72 7.35 -8.46
N VAL A 177 -6.96 6.66 -7.35
CA VAL A 177 -6.13 6.73 -6.14
C VAL A 177 -4.69 6.33 -6.44
N ALA A 178 -4.45 5.31 -7.25
CA ALA A 178 -3.10 4.91 -7.66
C ALA A 178 -2.38 6.02 -8.46
N ILE A 179 -3.09 6.69 -9.38
CA ILE A 179 -2.57 7.82 -10.15
C ILE A 179 -2.24 9.00 -9.23
N LEU A 180 -3.13 9.33 -8.29
CA LEU A 180 -2.92 10.42 -7.34
C LEU A 180 -1.72 10.15 -6.43
N ASN A 181 -1.57 8.93 -5.94
CA ASN A 181 -0.41 8.52 -5.15
C ASN A 181 0.91 8.66 -5.96
N ALA A 182 0.92 8.24 -7.24
CA ALA A 182 2.05 8.46 -8.12
C ALA A 182 2.35 9.97 -8.31
N GLY A 183 1.29 10.77 -8.43
CA GLY A 183 1.35 12.24 -8.49
C GLY A 183 1.98 12.84 -7.23
N ARG A 184 1.55 12.39 -6.05
CA ARG A 184 2.08 12.82 -4.74
C ARG A 184 3.58 12.60 -4.66
N ASN A 185 4.04 11.41 -5.03
CA ASN A 185 5.46 11.06 -4.99
C ASN A 185 6.28 11.92 -5.95
N ALA A 186 5.86 12.01 -7.21
CA ALA A 186 6.57 12.79 -8.22
C ALA A 186 6.60 14.29 -7.90
N PHE A 187 5.48 14.85 -7.42
CA PHE A 187 5.41 16.26 -7.05
C PHE A 187 6.27 16.55 -5.82
N SER A 188 6.30 15.66 -4.83
CA SER A 188 7.13 15.82 -3.63
C SER A 188 8.62 15.83 -3.97
N PHE A 189 9.10 14.91 -4.82
CA PHE A 189 10.49 14.92 -5.27
C PHE A 189 10.85 16.14 -6.10
N PHE A 190 9.93 16.56 -6.98
CA PHE A 190 10.07 17.79 -7.75
C PHE A 190 10.23 19.02 -6.84
N LEU A 191 9.34 19.16 -5.85
CA LEU A 191 9.35 20.29 -4.91
C LEU A 191 10.62 20.29 -4.06
N LEU A 192 11.01 19.13 -3.53
CA LEU A 192 12.23 18.97 -2.76
C LEU A 192 13.46 19.41 -3.57
N LEU A 193 13.58 18.94 -4.81
CA LEU A 193 14.71 19.26 -5.68
C LEU A 193 14.81 20.75 -5.97
N ILE A 194 13.71 21.43 -6.35
CA ILE A 194 13.75 22.87 -6.66
C ILE A 194 14.05 23.71 -5.41
N VAL A 195 13.56 23.30 -4.23
CA VAL A 195 13.87 23.96 -2.95
C VAL A 195 15.37 23.83 -2.64
N CYS A 196 15.93 22.61 -2.76
CA CYS A 196 17.37 22.36 -2.55
C CYS A 196 18.26 23.07 -3.58
N MET A 197 17.77 23.37 -4.78
CA MET A 197 18.45 24.22 -5.77
C MET A 197 18.37 25.72 -5.47
N GLY A 198 17.61 26.11 -4.45
CA GLY A 198 17.47 27.50 -4.04
C GLY A 198 16.36 28.28 -4.75
N TYR A 199 15.41 27.62 -5.42
CA TYR A 199 14.35 28.31 -6.15
C TYR A 199 13.49 29.18 -5.23
N GLY A 200 13.29 30.44 -5.61
CA GLY A 200 12.57 31.45 -4.84
C GLY A 200 13.44 32.14 -3.79
N VAL A 201 14.21 31.41 -2.99
CA VAL A 201 14.96 31.97 -1.84
C VAL A 201 16.35 32.49 -2.23
N VAL A 202 17.10 31.71 -3.01
CA VAL A 202 18.49 32.01 -3.41
C VAL A 202 18.55 32.47 -4.85
N LYS A 203 17.78 31.79 -5.73
CA LYS A 203 17.72 32.08 -7.17
C LYS A 203 16.28 32.45 -7.55
N PRO A 204 16.07 33.57 -8.26
CA PRO A 204 14.74 33.97 -8.72
C PRO A 204 14.18 33.03 -9.80
N SER A 205 15.06 32.39 -10.59
CA SER A 205 14.68 31.40 -11.60
C SER A 205 15.79 30.36 -11.80
N LEU A 206 15.37 29.15 -12.17
CA LEU A 206 16.24 28.02 -12.52
C LEU A 206 16.58 27.96 -14.03
N GLY A 207 15.92 28.77 -14.85
CA GLY A 207 16.14 28.80 -16.31
C GLY A 207 15.99 27.41 -16.95
N ARG A 208 16.99 27.00 -17.75
CA ARG A 208 16.99 25.70 -18.47
C ARG A 208 16.98 24.48 -17.55
N THR A 209 17.53 24.59 -16.34
CA THR A 209 17.50 23.50 -15.34
C THR A 209 16.07 23.13 -14.95
N MET A 210 15.15 24.11 -14.94
CA MET A 210 13.74 23.87 -14.64
C MET A 210 13.09 22.86 -15.60
N ILE A 211 13.49 22.89 -16.88
CA ILE A 211 12.97 21.97 -17.91
C ILE A 211 13.41 20.54 -17.58
N TRP A 212 14.69 20.35 -17.26
CA TRP A 212 15.22 19.03 -16.91
C TRP A 212 14.59 18.45 -15.64
N VAL A 213 14.38 19.30 -14.63
CA VAL A 213 13.70 18.89 -13.39
C VAL A 213 12.25 18.49 -13.65
N ARG A 214 11.53 19.21 -14.53
CA ARG A 214 10.18 18.84 -14.97
C ARG A 214 10.16 17.51 -15.74
N VAL A 215 11.08 17.31 -16.68
CA VAL A 215 11.19 16.06 -17.44
C VAL A 215 11.47 14.89 -16.51
N LEU A 216 12.35 15.06 -15.53
CA LEU A 216 12.64 14.03 -14.52
C LEU A 216 11.39 13.70 -13.69
N ALA A 217 10.65 14.72 -13.24
CA ALA A 217 9.41 14.53 -12.49
C ALA A 217 8.32 13.84 -13.30
N ILE A 218 8.12 14.22 -14.57
CA ILE A 218 7.15 13.59 -15.46
C ILE A 218 7.54 12.13 -15.72
N THR A 219 8.83 11.87 -15.98
CA THR A 219 9.33 10.50 -16.18
C THR A 219 9.08 9.64 -14.93
N HIS A 220 9.41 10.16 -13.75
CA HIS A 220 9.16 9.46 -12.49
C HIS A 220 7.67 9.22 -12.23
N PHE A 221 6.82 10.22 -12.51
CA PHE A 221 5.37 10.09 -12.41
C PHE A 221 4.83 8.96 -13.29
N VAL A 222 5.24 8.91 -14.56
CA VAL A 222 4.77 7.88 -15.51
C VAL A 222 5.16 6.48 -15.04
N PHE A 223 6.43 6.27 -14.67
CA PHE A 223 6.86 4.96 -14.18
C PHE A 223 6.23 4.60 -12.82
N SER A 224 6.04 5.58 -11.93
CA SER A 224 5.38 5.37 -10.64
C SER A 224 3.90 5.00 -10.81
N MET A 225 3.22 5.63 -11.77
CA MET A 225 1.83 5.33 -12.13
C MET A 225 1.69 3.93 -12.72
N ILE A 226 2.54 3.56 -13.69
CA ILE A 226 2.54 2.23 -14.31
C ILE A 226 2.79 1.16 -13.23
N TYR A 227 3.79 1.38 -12.38
CA TYR A 227 4.11 0.46 -11.28
C TYR A 227 2.95 0.34 -10.28
N GLY A 228 2.34 1.46 -9.88
CA GLY A 228 1.22 1.49 -8.95
C GLY A 228 0.00 0.72 -9.47
N ILE A 229 -0.35 0.91 -10.75
CA ILE A 229 -1.46 0.18 -11.38
C ILE A 229 -1.13 -1.31 -11.58
N ALA A 230 0.09 -1.63 -12.03
CA ALA A 230 0.53 -3.01 -12.22
C ALA A 230 0.52 -3.80 -10.90
N SER A 231 1.03 -3.21 -9.82
CA SER A 231 1.06 -3.81 -8.48
C SER A 231 -0.34 -4.11 -7.92
N LEU A 232 -1.35 -3.34 -8.33
CA LEU A 232 -2.74 -3.54 -7.91
C LEU A 232 -3.51 -4.56 -8.77
N THR A 233 -2.98 -4.93 -9.93
CA THR A 233 -3.68 -5.80 -10.91
C THR A 233 -3.00 -7.15 -11.10
N ILE A 234 -1.71 -7.26 -10.81
CA ILE A 234 -0.90 -8.46 -11.02
C ILE A 234 -0.55 -9.07 -9.66
N THR A 235 -0.83 -10.35 -9.47
CA THR A 235 -0.41 -11.08 -8.26
C THR A 235 1.11 -11.22 -8.24
N PRO A 236 1.78 -11.09 -7.07
CA PRO A 236 3.24 -11.19 -6.95
C PRO A 236 3.81 -12.49 -7.56
N ASP A 237 3.06 -13.59 -7.47
CA ASP A 237 3.44 -14.91 -7.97
C ASP A 237 3.42 -15.02 -9.51
N SER A 238 2.77 -14.08 -10.20
CA SER A 238 2.75 -14.00 -11.66
C SER A 238 3.57 -12.82 -12.22
N ALA A 239 4.34 -12.13 -11.35
CA ALA A 239 5.18 -11.01 -11.72
C ALA A 239 6.33 -11.47 -12.63
N GLY A 240 6.07 -11.45 -13.94
CA GLY A 240 7.06 -11.81 -14.95
C GLY A 240 8.19 -10.77 -15.07
N PRO A 241 9.20 -11.04 -15.93
CA PRO A 241 10.34 -10.15 -16.18
C PRO A 241 9.95 -8.72 -16.59
N LEU A 242 8.75 -8.51 -17.10
CA LEU A 242 8.20 -7.21 -17.49
C LEU A 242 8.05 -6.24 -16.30
N VAL A 243 7.83 -6.74 -15.07
CA VAL A 243 7.76 -5.88 -13.87
C VAL A 243 9.13 -5.25 -13.60
N LEU A 244 10.22 -5.97 -13.87
CA LEU A 244 11.59 -5.46 -13.74
C LEU A 244 11.85 -4.26 -14.68
N LEU A 245 11.29 -4.29 -15.88
CA LEU A 245 11.42 -3.22 -16.88
C LEU A 245 10.78 -1.91 -16.40
N VAL A 246 9.79 -1.96 -15.50
CA VAL A 246 9.17 -0.77 -14.89
C VAL A 246 9.91 -0.34 -13.62
N ILE A 247 10.34 -1.30 -12.79
CA ILE A 247 11.04 -1.01 -11.54
C ILE A 247 12.41 -0.38 -11.79
N LEU A 248 13.17 -0.84 -12.79
CA LEU A 248 14.52 -0.33 -13.04
C LEU A 248 14.54 1.18 -13.40
N PRO A 249 13.73 1.67 -14.35
CA PRO A 249 13.62 3.11 -14.61
C PRO A 249 13.07 3.89 -13.41
N LEU A 250 12.12 3.32 -12.65
CA LEU A 250 11.59 3.95 -11.45
C LEU A 250 12.68 4.16 -10.39
N ALA A 251 13.49 3.13 -10.13
CA ALA A 251 14.62 3.20 -9.23
C ALA A 251 15.67 4.19 -9.73
N ALA A 252 16.00 4.16 -11.03
CA ALA A 252 16.97 5.08 -11.63
C ALA A 252 16.54 6.55 -11.49
N THR A 253 15.26 6.86 -11.75
CA THR A 253 14.73 8.23 -11.57
C THR A 253 14.75 8.66 -10.10
N LEU A 254 14.43 7.77 -9.17
CA LEU A 254 14.53 8.03 -7.73
C LEU A 254 15.98 8.32 -7.30
N THR A 255 16.94 7.51 -7.77
CA THR A 255 18.36 7.74 -7.51
C THR A 255 18.83 9.07 -8.10
N ALA A 256 18.39 9.40 -9.31
CA ALA A 256 18.69 10.70 -9.93
C ALA A 256 18.16 11.87 -9.09
N PHE A 257 16.90 11.79 -8.61
CA PHE A 257 16.36 12.79 -7.69
C PHE A 257 17.19 12.93 -6.42
N TYR A 258 17.54 11.81 -5.80
CA TYR A 258 18.31 11.80 -4.55
C TYR A 258 19.69 12.45 -4.72
N VAL A 259 20.47 11.96 -5.69
CA VAL A 259 21.84 12.46 -5.96
C VAL A 259 21.79 13.94 -6.34
N TRP A 260 20.84 14.34 -7.18
CA TRP A 260 20.74 15.72 -7.62
C TRP A 260 20.29 16.65 -6.50
N THR A 261 19.41 16.19 -5.61
CA THR A 261 18.97 16.96 -4.43
C THR A 261 20.15 17.25 -3.51
N LEU A 262 20.94 16.21 -3.15
CA LEU A 262 22.11 16.36 -2.29
C LEU A 262 23.18 17.27 -2.90
N ASN A 263 23.50 17.06 -4.18
CA ASN A 263 24.47 17.91 -4.87
C ASN A 263 23.98 19.36 -4.95
N SER A 264 22.70 19.59 -5.21
CA SER A 264 22.11 20.93 -5.27
C SER A 264 22.13 21.62 -3.92
N LEU A 265 21.82 20.90 -2.84
CA LEU A 265 21.88 21.42 -1.48
C LEU A 265 23.32 21.84 -1.12
N ASN A 266 24.30 20.97 -1.36
CA ASN A 266 25.71 21.26 -1.10
C ASN A 266 26.22 22.47 -1.88
N MET A 267 25.88 22.58 -3.16
CA MET A 267 26.24 23.73 -3.99
C MET A 267 25.58 25.03 -3.50
N THR A 268 24.29 24.97 -3.15
CA THR A 268 23.55 26.14 -2.64
C THR A 268 24.11 26.59 -1.29
N MET A 269 24.40 25.65 -0.39
CA MET A 269 25.02 25.96 0.90
C MET A 269 26.40 26.60 0.73
N LYS A 270 27.25 26.06 -0.15
CA LYS A 270 28.57 26.63 -0.45
C LYS A 270 28.46 28.06 -1.00
N ASP A 271 27.60 28.30 -1.99
CA ASP A 271 27.40 29.64 -2.58
C ASP A 271 26.91 30.65 -1.53
N LEU A 272 26.00 30.25 -0.63
CA LEU A 272 25.51 31.12 0.45
C LEU A 272 26.58 31.45 1.50
N VAL A 273 27.42 30.47 1.86
CA VAL A 273 28.55 30.67 2.78
C VAL A 273 29.59 31.60 2.16
N ASP A 274 29.95 31.37 0.89
CA ASP A 274 30.93 32.18 0.16
C ASP A 274 30.43 33.64 0.01
N ARG A 275 29.12 33.86 -0.17
CA ARG A 275 28.48 35.19 -0.21
C ARG A 275 28.21 35.81 1.16
N LYS A 276 28.59 35.17 2.27
CA LYS A 276 28.35 35.62 3.65
C LYS A 276 26.87 35.82 3.99
N GLN A 277 25.94 35.14 3.32
CA GLN A 277 24.50 35.22 3.58
C GLN A 277 24.07 34.30 4.73
N LYS A 278 24.50 34.64 5.96
CA LYS A 278 24.36 33.79 7.16
C LYS A 278 22.93 33.31 7.43
N THR A 279 21.92 34.18 7.29
CA THR A 279 20.51 33.83 7.56
C THR A 279 19.98 32.79 6.57
N LYS A 280 20.27 32.96 5.27
CA LYS A 280 19.85 31.98 4.26
C LYS A 280 20.64 30.69 4.38
N ALA A 281 21.94 30.76 4.65
CA ALA A 281 22.76 29.57 4.88
C ALA A 281 22.24 28.73 6.05
N MET A 282 21.71 29.37 7.11
CA MET A 282 21.10 28.68 8.24
C MET A 282 19.82 27.92 7.88
N MET A 283 19.08 28.35 6.84
CA MET A 283 17.89 27.62 6.36
C MET A 283 18.24 26.32 5.62
N TYR A 284 19.46 26.20 5.08
CA TYR A 284 19.92 25.07 4.27
C TYR A 284 20.89 24.15 5.02
N LYS A 285 21.24 24.49 6.26
CA LYS A 285 22.12 23.70 7.13
C LYS A 285 21.29 22.69 7.94
#